data_AF-A0A257P883-F1
#
_entry.id   AF-A0A257P883-F1
#
_cell.length_a   1.000
_cell.length_b   1.000
_cell.length_c   1.000
_cell.angle_alpha   90.00
_cell.angle_beta   90.00
_cell.angle_gamma   90.00
#
_symmetry.space_group_name_H-M   'P 1'
#
loop_
_entity.id
_entity.type
_entity.pdbx_description
1 polymer ?
#
loop_
_entity_poly.entity_id
_entity_poly.type
_entity_poly.pdbx_seq_one_letter_code
_entity_poly.pdbx_strand_id
1 'polypeptide(L)'
;MAYALQQLINGITLGMIYGLIAVGYTMVYGIIGMINFAHGDVFMVGAFIGIIVITALSGITSVPLGILVALLLSAALCGLYGFSIERVAYRPLRGSFRLAPLISAIGMSIFLSNFVQVSQGAKARRYMRTTNEEHPVGAQLMGAEPADFPPAALKLAEAGFDV
;
A
#
# COMPACT_ATOMS: atom_id res chain seq x y z
N MET A 1 31.10 -7.81 -0.66
CA MET A 1 30.26 -8.90 -0.12
C MET A 1 28.97 -8.37 0.53
N ALA A 2 29.04 -7.41 1.46
CA ALA A 2 27.84 -6.84 2.13
C ALA A 2 26.79 -6.26 1.16
N TYR A 3 27.21 -5.50 0.14
CA TYR A 3 26.30 -4.97 -0.88
C TYR A 3 25.55 -6.04 -1.67
N ALA A 4 26.22 -7.13 -2.05
CA ALA A 4 25.59 -8.23 -2.78
C ALA A 4 24.54 -8.94 -1.90
N LEU A 5 24.83 -9.15 -0.61
CA LEU A 5 23.89 -9.71 0.34
C LEU A 5 22.68 -8.78 0.56
N GLN A 6 22.91 -7.47 0.68
CA GLN A 6 21.82 -6.49 0.80
C GLN A 6 20.90 -6.51 -0.42
N GLN A 7 21.47 -6.55 -1.63
CA GLN A 7 20.69 -6.59 -2.85
C GLN A 7 19.91 -7.89 -3.00
N LEU A 8 20.48 -9.01 -2.54
CA LEU A 8 19.77 -10.29 -2.47
C LEU A 8 18.56 -10.20 -1.53
N ILE A 9 18.73 -9.64 -0.33
CA ILE A 9 17.64 -9.43 0.63
C ILE A 9 16.56 -8.54 0.02
N ASN A 10 16.94 -7.39 -0.55
CA ASN A 10 16.01 -6.47 -1.22
C ASN A 10 15.23 -7.17 -2.35
N GLY A 11 15.93 -7.98 -3.18
CA GLY A 11 15.32 -8.75 -4.26
C GLY A 11 14.33 -9.79 -3.76
N ILE A 12 14.66 -10.51 -2.69
CA ILE A 12 13.76 -11.49 -2.06
C ILE A 12 12.55 -10.79 -1.45
N THR A 13 12.73 -9.65 -0.76
CA THR A 13 11.62 -8.89 -0.19
C THR A 13 10.63 -8.44 -1.27
N LEU A 14 11.12 -7.85 -2.36
CA LEU A 14 10.27 -7.46 -3.49
C LEU A 14 9.63 -8.68 -4.17
N GLY A 15 10.39 -9.75 -4.34
CA GLY A 15 9.90 -11.01 -4.90
C GLY A 15 8.77 -11.62 -4.07
N MET A 16 8.85 -11.56 -2.74
CA MET A 16 7.78 -12.02 -1.85
C MET A 16 6.52 -11.17 -1.99
N ILE A 17 6.63 -9.85 -2.13
CA ILE A 17 5.49 -8.97 -2.34
C ILE A 17 4.79 -9.32 -3.65
N TYR A 18 5.53 -9.38 -4.76
CA TYR A 18 4.95 -9.71 -6.07
C TYR A 18 4.43 -11.16 -6.12
N GLY A 19 5.13 -12.09 -5.48
CA GLY A 19 4.71 -13.49 -5.36
C GLY A 19 3.39 -13.61 -4.61
N LEU A 20 3.24 -12.91 -3.48
CA LEU A 20 2.00 -12.90 -2.71
C LEU A 20 0.84 -12.27 -3.50
N ILE A 21 1.11 -11.19 -4.24
CA ILE A 21 0.14 -10.56 -5.13
C ILE A 21 -0.35 -11.54 -6.21
N ALA A 22 0.58 -12.25 -6.85
CA ALA A 22 0.28 -13.24 -7.88
C ALA A 22 -0.55 -14.41 -7.31
N VAL A 23 -0.14 -14.98 -6.17
CA VAL A 23 -0.88 -16.05 -5.49
C VAL A 23 -2.29 -15.60 -5.08
N GLY A 24 -2.44 -14.37 -4.60
CA GLY A 24 -3.75 -13.80 -4.30
C GLY A 24 -4.64 -13.70 -5.54
N TYR A 25 -4.09 -13.23 -6.67
CA TYR A 25 -4.85 -13.12 -7.92
C TYR A 25 -5.30 -14.47 -8.47
N THR A 26 -4.41 -15.48 -8.46
CA THR A 26 -4.75 -16.82 -8.94
C THR A 26 -5.76 -17.51 -8.05
N MET A 27 -5.72 -17.31 -6.74
CA MET A 27 -6.72 -17.84 -5.82
C MET A 27 -8.10 -17.22 -6.05
N VAL A 28 -8.18 -15.89 -6.15
CA VAL A 28 -9.46 -15.19 -6.38
C VAL A 28 -10.06 -15.59 -7.74
N TYR A 29 -9.24 -15.57 -8.80
CA TYR A 29 -9.69 -16.02 -10.12
C TYR A 29 -10.07 -17.50 -10.11
N GLY A 30 -9.34 -18.35 -9.40
CA GLY A 30 -9.62 -19.78 -9.29
C GLY A 30 -10.92 -20.12 -8.58
N ILE A 31 -11.34 -19.31 -7.59
CA ILE A 31 -12.60 -19.50 -6.87
C ILE A 31 -13.79 -18.86 -7.60
N ILE A 32 -13.61 -17.64 -8.10
CA ILE A 32 -14.69 -16.83 -8.66
C ILE A 32 -14.90 -17.15 -10.15
N GLY A 33 -13.84 -17.55 -10.87
CA GLY A 33 -13.88 -17.84 -12.31
C GLY A 33 -14.13 -16.61 -13.19
N MET A 34 -13.92 -15.40 -12.67
CA MET A 34 -14.20 -14.13 -13.35
C MET A 34 -12.98 -13.20 -13.27
N ILE A 35 -12.78 -12.41 -14.32
CA ILE A 35 -11.72 -11.39 -14.37
C ILE A 35 -12.10 -10.26 -13.41
N ASN A 36 -11.22 -9.96 -12.45
CA ASN A 36 -11.41 -8.90 -11.47
C ASN A 36 -10.38 -7.78 -11.71
N PHE A 37 -10.83 -6.67 -12.30
CA PHE A 37 -9.98 -5.49 -12.54
C PHE A 37 -9.69 -4.69 -11.27
N ALA A 38 -10.56 -4.75 -10.26
CA ALA A 38 -10.40 -4.02 -9.00
C ALA A 38 -9.34 -4.65 -8.07
N HIS A 39 -8.73 -5.77 -8.46
CA HIS A 39 -7.77 -6.46 -7.59
C HIS A 39 -6.57 -5.57 -7.20
N GLY A 40 -6.07 -4.77 -8.15
CA GLY A 40 -5.03 -3.77 -7.87
C GLY A 40 -5.48 -2.72 -6.84
N ASP A 41 -6.71 -2.25 -6.93
CA ASP A 41 -7.26 -1.27 -5.99
C ASP A 41 -7.50 -1.86 -4.60
N VAL A 42 -7.82 -3.16 -4.50
CA VAL A 42 -7.91 -3.85 -3.21
C VAL A 42 -6.52 -3.90 -2.53
N PHE A 43 -5.44 -4.12 -3.28
CA PHE A 43 -4.08 -4.02 -2.73
C PHE A 43 -3.76 -2.59 -2.28
N MET A 44 -4.15 -1.58 -3.05
CA MET A 44 -3.99 -0.18 -2.66
C MET A 44 -4.70 0.09 -1.32
N VAL A 45 -5.98 -0.30 -1.19
CA VAL A 45 -6.72 -0.14 0.07
C VAL A 45 -6.02 -0.88 1.21
N GLY A 46 -5.53 -2.10 0.98
CA GLY A 46 -4.79 -2.86 1.98
C GLY A 46 -3.50 -2.17 2.46
N ALA A 47 -2.76 -1.53 1.55
CA ALA A 47 -1.59 -0.73 1.89
C ALA A 47 -1.97 0.47 2.78
N PHE A 48 -3.05 1.19 2.45
CA PHE A 48 -3.54 2.29 3.27
C PHE A 48 -4.04 1.83 4.65
N ILE A 49 -4.76 0.71 4.73
CA ILE A 49 -5.15 0.12 6.01
C ILE A 49 -3.93 -0.15 6.87
N GLY A 50 -2.88 -0.76 6.29
CA GLY A 50 -1.63 -1.04 6.99
C GLY A 50 -0.97 0.22 7.56
N ILE A 51 -0.91 1.28 6.76
CA ILE A 51 -0.37 2.58 7.18
C ILE A 51 -1.23 3.19 8.30
N ILE A 52 -2.56 3.22 8.15
CA ILE A 52 -3.47 3.80 9.16
C ILE A 52 -3.33 3.05 10.48
N VAL A 53 -3.31 1.71 10.44
CA VAL A 53 -3.16 0.86 11.62
C VAL A 53 -1.81 1.10 12.30
N ILE A 54 -0.70 1.12 11.55
CA ILE A 54 0.63 1.29 12.15
C ILE A 54 0.80 2.68 12.76
N THR A 55 0.25 3.72 12.12
CA THR A 55 0.24 5.08 12.67
C THR A 55 -0.64 5.18 13.91
N ALA A 56 -1.81 4.52 13.93
CA ALA A 56 -2.68 4.46 15.10
C ALA A 56 -2.03 3.73 16.29
N LEU A 57 -1.15 2.75 16.02
CA LEU A 57 -0.42 1.98 17.03
C LEU A 57 0.90 2.62 17.49
N SER A 58 1.22 3.85 17.05
CA SER A 58 2.49 4.54 17.34
C SER A 58 2.79 4.77 18.83
N GLY A 59 1.83 4.55 19.73
CA GLY A 59 2.02 4.59 21.19
C GLY A 59 2.58 3.29 21.81
N ILE A 60 2.70 2.19 21.05
CA ILE A 60 3.23 0.92 21.56
C ILE A 60 4.77 0.97 21.59
N THR A 61 5.35 0.83 22.78
CA THR A 61 6.81 0.89 22.98
C THR A 61 7.55 -0.38 22.54
N SER A 62 6.87 -1.53 22.58
CA SER A 62 7.43 -2.80 22.13
C SER A 62 7.27 -2.99 20.62
N VAL A 63 8.35 -2.73 19.87
CA VAL A 63 8.38 -2.83 18.39
C VAL A 63 7.87 -4.18 17.85
N PRO A 64 8.30 -5.36 18.37
CA PRO A 64 7.84 -6.63 17.81
C PRO A 64 6.34 -6.86 17.99
N LEU A 65 5.80 -6.46 19.14
CA LEU A 65 4.37 -6.59 19.45
C LEU A 65 3.54 -5.62 18.62
N GLY A 66 4.02 -4.38 18.44
CA GLY A 66 3.36 -3.38 17.58
C GLY A 66 3.23 -3.88 16.14
N ILE A 67 4.30 -4.46 15.58
CA ILE A 67 4.28 -5.04 14.23
C ILE A 67 3.31 -6.23 14.14
N LEU A 68 3.33 -7.13 15.12
CA LEU A 68 2.45 -8.31 15.12
C LEU A 68 0.97 -7.90 15.19
N VAL A 69 0.62 -6.98 16.08
CA VAL A 69 -0.76 -6.49 16.21
C VAL A 69 -1.17 -5.73 14.95
N ALA A 70 -0.30 -4.88 14.40
CA ALA A 70 -0.57 -4.17 13.16
C ALA A 70 -0.82 -5.14 11.99
N LEU A 71 -0.02 -6.20 11.87
CA LEU A 71 -0.18 -7.23 10.85
C LEU A 71 -1.51 -7.96 10.98
N LEU A 72 -1.86 -8.44 12.17
CA LEU A 72 -3.10 -9.18 12.41
C LEU A 72 -4.34 -8.30 12.20
N LEU A 73 -4.32 -7.08 12.72
CA LEU A 73 -5.43 -6.14 12.59
C LEU A 73 -5.61 -5.71 11.12
N SER A 74 -4.52 -5.41 10.42
CA SER A 74 -4.58 -5.06 8.99
C SER A 74 -5.09 -6.22 8.15
N ALA A 75 -4.62 -7.45 8.40
CA ALA A 75 -5.10 -8.63 7.70
C ALA A 75 -6.60 -8.86 7.92
N ALA A 76 -7.09 -8.70 9.15
CA ALA A 76 -8.52 -8.82 9.47
C ALA A 76 -9.37 -7.75 8.76
N LEU A 77 -8.92 -6.49 8.78
CA LEU A 77 -9.62 -5.38 8.11
C LEU A 77 -9.62 -5.55 6.58
N CYS A 78 -8.50 -5.96 5.98
CA CYS A 78 -8.42 -6.29 4.55
C CYS A 78 -9.39 -7.43 4.19
N GLY A 79 -9.45 -8.48 5.01
CA GLY A 79 -10.38 -9.59 4.83
C GLY A 79 -11.84 -9.15 4.89
N LEU A 80 -12.19 -8.29 5.86
CA LEU A 80 -13.53 -7.71 5.97
C LEU A 80 -13.89 -6.83 4.77
N TYR A 81 -12.92 -6.07 4.26
CA TYR A 81 -13.10 -5.22 3.09
C TYR A 81 -13.36 -6.07 1.83
N GLY A 82 -12.53 -7.09 1.59
CA GLY A 82 -12.72 -8.03 0.48
C GLY A 82 -14.05 -8.76 0.57
N PHE A 83 -14.45 -9.20 1.76
CA PHE A 83 -15.77 -9.79 2.00
C PHE A 83 -16.92 -8.83 1.65
N SER A 84 -16.78 -7.55 2.02
CA SER A 84 -17.80 -6.53 1.74
C SER A 84 -17.97 -6.30 0.23
N ILE A 85 -16.86 -6.20 -0.51
CA ILE A 85 -16.87 -6.07 -1.98
C ILE A 85 -17.54 -7.29 -2.61
N GLU A 86 -17.12 -8.50 -2.22
CA GLU A 86 -17.71 -9.73 -2.73
C GLU A 86 -19.22 -9.76 -2.47
N ARG A 87 -19.66 -9.38 -1.26
CA ARG A 87 -21.07 -9.43 -0.87
C ARG A 87 -21.94 -8.46 -1.66
N VAL A 88 -21.43 -7.25 -1.92
CA VAL A 88 -22.19 -6.14 -2.51
C VAL A 88 -22.06 -6.07 -4.02
N ALA A 89 -20.84 -6.20 -4.56
CA ALA A 89 -20.57 -6.00 -5.98
C ALA A 89 -20.68 -7.31 -6.77
N TYR A 90 -20.06 -8.39 -6.30
CA TYR A 90 -19.85 -9.58 -7.14
C TYR A 90 -20.88 -10.68 -6.92
N ARG A 91 -21.23 -10.99 -5.67
CA ARG A 91 -22.18 -12.06 -5.34
C ARG A 91 -23.56 -11.90 -5.97
N PRO A 92 -24.15 -10.69 -6.09
CA PRO A 92 -25.43 -10.51 -6.77
C PRO A 92 -25.39 -10.82 -8.26
N LEU A 93 -24.21 -10.71 -8.89
CA LEU A 93 -24.03 -10.84 -10.33
C LEU A 93 -23.59 -12.24 -10.79
N ARG A 94 -23.36 -13.17 -9.86
CA ARG A 94 -22.92 -14.55 -10.19
C ARG A 94 -23.88 -15.31 -11.11
N GLY A 95 -25.17 -14.99 -11.08
CA GLY A 95 -26.19 -15.60 -11.95
C GLY A 95 -26.48 -14.84 -13.24
N SER A 96 -25.77 -13.74 -13.50
CA SER A 96 -26.01 -12.86 -14.65
C SER A 96 -25.13 -13.22 -15.85
N PHE A 97 -25.31 -12.52 -16.97
CA PHE A 97 -24.49 -12.72 -18.16
C PHE A 97 -23.01 -12.34 -17.90
N ARG A 98 -22.08 -13.02 -18.58
CA ARG A 98 -20.62 -12.95 -18.29
C ARG A 98 -20.01 -11.54 -18.27
N LEU A 99 -20.61 -10.58 -18.96
CA LEU A 99 -20.11 -9.19 -19.03
C LEU A 99 -20.52 -8.36 -17.80
N ALA A 100 -21.61 -8.69 -17.11
CA ALA A 100 -22.09 -7.89 -15.97
C ALA A 100 -21.08 -7.87 -14.79
N PRO A 101 -20.49 -9.01 -14.37
CA PRO A 101 -19.42 -8.99 -13.36
C PRO A 101 -18.18 -8.20 -13.76
N LEU A 102 -17.83 -8.20 -15.06
CA LEU A 102 -16.71 -7.42 -15.60
C LEU A 102 -16.95 -5.92 -15.44
N ILE A 103 -18.14 -5.46 -15.82
CA ILE A 103 -18.57 -4.05 -15.68
C ILE A 103 -18.57 -3.66 -14.20
N SER A 104 -19.07 -4.54 -13.33
CA SER A 104 -19.03 -4.30 -11.89
C SER A 104 -17.61 -4.22 -11.35
N ALA A 105 -16.67 -5.02 -11.83
CA ALA A 105 -15.28 -4.94 -11.41
C ALA A 105 -14.63 -3.62 -11.83
N ILE A 106 -14.93 -3.12 -13.03
CA ILE A 106 -14.47 -1.80 -13.48
C ILE A 106 -15.10 -0.69 -12.62
N GLY A 107 -16.41 -0.76 -12.39
CA GLY A 107 -17.12 0.19 -11.53
C GLY A 107 -16.56 0.20 -10.10
N MET A 108 -16.24 -0.98 -9.57
CA MET A 108 -15.62 -1.12 -8.26
C MET A 108 -14.22 -0.51 -8.23
N SER A 109 -13.39 -0.74 -9.25
CA SER A 109 -12.05 -0.15 -9.39
C SER A 109 -12.09 1.38 -9.35
N ILE A 110 -12.97 1.98 -10.16
CA ILE A 110 -13.19 3.43 -10.19
C ILE A 110 -13.69 3.92 -8.83
N PHE A 111 -14.64 3.22 -8.21
CA PHE A 111 -15.14 3.59 -6.89
C PHE A 111 -14.03 3.57 -5.83
N LEU A 112 -13.23 2.51 -5.77
CA LEU A 112 -12.18 2.33 -4.78
C LEU A 112 -11.08 3.39 -4.91
N SER A 113 -10.58 3.57 -6.12
CA SER A 113 -9.56 4.58 -6.41
C SER A 113 -10.03 5.99 -6.03
N ASN A 114 -11.25 6.37 -6.43
CA ASN A 114 -11.80 7.68 -6.08
C ASN A 114 -12.10 7.82 -4.58
N PHE A 115 -12.60 6.77 -3.93
CA PHE A 115 -12.86 6.78 -2.49
C PHE A 115 -11.58 7.01 -1.68
N VAL A 116 -10.50 6.33 -2.04
CA VAL A 116 -9.19 6.54 -1.43
C VAL A 116 -8.67 7.94 -1.74
N GLN A 117 -8.81 8.43 -2.97
CA GLN A 117 -8.37 9.77 -3.34
C GLN A 117 -9.11 10.87 -2.55
N VAL A 118 -10.40 10.71 -2.29
CA VAL A 118 -11.19 11.66 -1.49
C VAL A 118 -10.83 11.58 -0.01
N SER A 119 -10.64 10.36 0.54
CA SER A 119 -10.36 10.18 1.97
C SER A 119 -8.91 10.48 2.35
N GLN A 120 -7.95 10.11 1.51
CA GLN A 120 -6.51 10.24 1.74
C GLN A 120 -5.87 11.41 0.96
N GLY A 121 -6.63 12.08 0.09
CA GLY A 121 -6.13 13.15 -0.77
C GLY A 121 -5.36 12.63 -1.99
N ALA A 122 -5.25 13.49 -3.00
CA ALA A 122 -4.57 13.16 -4.27
C ALA A 122 -3.05 13.41 -4.26
N LYS A 123 -2.52 14.06 -3.22
CA LYS A 123 -1.10 14.38 -3.11
C LYS A 123 -0.32 13.18 -2.56
N ALA A 124 0.87 12.93 -3.10
CA ALA A 124 1.80 11.96 -2.55
C ALA A 124 2.16 12.38 -1.11
N ARG A 125 1.93 11.48 -0.14
CA ARG A 125 2.31 11.69 1.26
C ARG A 125 3.39 10.69 1.66
N ARG A 126 4.40 11.19 2.37
CA ARG A 126 5.44 10.36 2.97
C ARG A 126 5.05 9.98 4.39
N TYR A 127 4.94 8.68 4.62
CA TYR A 127 4.62 8.14 5.95
C TYR A 127 5.87 7.68 6.72
N MET A 128 7.01 7.53 6.04
CA MET A 128 8.27 7.17 6.68
C MET A 128 9.13 8.42 6.87
N ARG A 129 9.46 8.73 8.12
CA ARG A 129 10.28 9.90 8.48
C ARG A 129 11.72 9.62 8.07
N THR A 130 12.31 10.52 7.28
CA THR A 130 13.75 10.49 6.97
C THR A 130 14.54 10.57 8.28
N THR A 131 15.43 9.62 8.49
CA THR A 131 16.38 9.68 9.62
C THR A 131 17.32 10.86 9.40
N ASN A 132 17.81 11.47 10.48
CA ASN A 132 18.72 12.64 10.41
C ASN A 132 20.03 12.39 9.63
N GLU A 133 20.35 11.13 9.34
CA GLU A 133 21.54 10.69 8.61
C GLU A 133 21.30 10.45 7.11
N GLU A 134 20.05 10.49 6.63
CA GLU A 134 19.76 10.24 5.22
C GLU A 134 20.11 11.46 4.36
N HIS A 135 20.86 11.22 3.27
CA HIS A 135 21.17 12.26 2.31
C HIS A 135 19.88 12.74 1.61
N PRO A 136 19.58 14.04 1.65
CA PRO A 136 18.29 14.60 1.22
C PRO A 136 17.94 14.44 -0.27
N VAL A 137 18.91 14.12 -1.13
CA VAL A 137 18.66 13.76 -2.54
C VAL A 137 17.67 12.58 -2.66
N GLY A 138 17.74 11.59 -1.75
CA GLY A 138 16.76 10.50 -1.72
C GLY A 138 15.35 10.95 -1.31
N ALA A 139 15.26 12.07 -0.58
CA ALA A 139 14.00 12.70 -0.21
C ALA A 139 13.34 13.45 -1.37
N GLN A 140 14.15 14.19 -2.15
CA GLN A 140 13.67 14.97 -3.27
C GLN A 140 13.30 14.16 -4.50
N LEU A 141 14.06 13.10 -4.83
CA LEU A 141 13.69 12.18 -5.92
C LEU A 141 12.34 11.48 -5.65
N MET A 142 11.92 11.44 -4.38
CA MET A 142 10.60 10.95 -3.97
C MET A 142 9.56 12.06 -3.77
N GLY A 143 9.86 13.30 -4.19
CA GLY A 143 8.93 14.43 -4.21
C GLY A 143 8.72 15.18 -2.89
N ALA A 144 9.67 15.13 -1.95
CA ALA A 144 9.56 15.85 -0.68
C ALA A 144 9.73 17.38 -0.83
N GLU A 145 8.87 18.16 -0.16
CA GLU A 145 8.99 19.61 -0.09
C GLU A 145 10.12 20.03 0.89
N PRO A 146 10.78 21.18 0.70
CA PRO A 146 11.88 21.61 1.56
C PRO A 146 11.55 21.72 3.05
N ALA A 147 10.28 21.97 3.38
CA ALA A 147 9.80 22.04 4.76
C ALA A 147 9.80 20.67 5.48
N ASP A 148 9.81 19.57 4.74
CA ASP A 148 9.80 18.20 5.28
C ASP A 148 11.21 17.62 5.44
N PHE A 149 12.25 18.39 5.13
CA PHE A 149 13.64 17.93 5.21
C PHE A 149 14.15 17.84 6.67
N PRO A 150 15.01 16.84 6.96
CA PRO A 150 15.68 16.77 8.25
C PRO A 150 16.59 17.99 8.47
N PRO A 151 16.89 18.39 9.73
CA PRO A 151 17.63 19.62 10.03
C PRO A 151 19.01 19.72 9.34
N ALA A 152 19.66 18.59 9.09
CA ALA A 152 20.94 18.54 8.36
C ALA A 152 20.79 18.90 6.88
N ALA A 153 19.68 18.50 6.26
CA ALA A 153 19.35 18.80 4.87
C ALA A 153 18.92 20.26 4.67
N LEU A 154 18.18 20.82 5.64
CA LEU A 154 17.85 22.25 5.67
C LEU A 154 19.12 23.11 5.70
N LYS A 155 20.12 22.74 6.51
CA LYS A 155 21.41 23.45 6.55
C LYS A 155 22.19 23.40 5.24
N LEU A 156 22.07 22.30 4.47
CA LEU A 156 22.69 22.19 3.15
C LEU A 156 21.96 23.04 2.11
N ALA A 157 20.62 23.12 2.20
CA ALA A 157 19.80 23.98 1.34
C ALA A 157 20.07 25.46 1.61
N GLU A 158 20.17 25.84 2.89
CA GLU A 158 20.56 27.20 3.31
C GLU A 158 21.99 27.55 2.86
N ALA A 159 22.87 26.57 2.75
CA ALA A 159 24.25 26.74 2.26
C ALA A 159 24.36 26.80 0.73
N GLY A 160 23.24 26.75 -0.01
CA GLY A 160 23.21 26.89 -1.47
C GLY A 160 23.69 25.66 -2.24
N PHE A 161 23.78 24.50 -1.59
CA PHE A 161 23.93 23.23 -2.30
C PHE A 161 22.58 22.84 -2.90
N ASP A 162 22.58 22.35 -4.15
CA ASP A 162 21.44 21.63 -4.73
C ASP A 162 21.27 20.34 -3.94
N VAL A 163 20.45 20.45 -2.91
CA VAL A 163 19.91 19.33 -2.13
C VAL A 163 18.79 18.71 -2.92
#